data_AF-A0A2G5TQW1-F1
#
_entry.id   AF-A0A2G5TQW1-F1
#
_cell.length_a   1.000
_cell.length_b   1.000
_cell.length_c   1.000
_cell.angle_alpha   90.00
_cell.angle_beta   90.00
_cell.angle_gamma   90.00
#
_symmetry.space_group_name_H-M   'P 1'
#
loop_
_entity.id
_entity.type
_entity.pdbx_description
1 polymer ?
#
loop_
_entity_poly.entity_id
_entity_poly.type
_entity_poly.pdbx_seq_one_letter_code
_entity_poly.pdbx_strand_id
1 'polypeptide(L)'
;MLPCFFFEISLGQFPLLIMNEAVVKEEAIEEEYDFAYDDEEFVGVKQEKNEEKPEHLLQQDIKTGPNDIFETNEPEQEFFDDIEQMLRENDSKIETVSTEVKRLKCEICQKTMPRNLLNLIKSEGNKIVLAGVFKIEGSLETRAPYVCISHIQSIIDDYDGKLKSTSTPFEQLLRTFISKHKQLMKERKSRRRSCQICHKIKECSQLHRTISKNIRTLIMVRCILRGTHSVEQAISYVTTENTAFTCYSHFKESIDKIFQYLGVKNIQELSKCSTLMMTGLMDIVKKIDSNFTAGQFIDACGELVVKKENFESNL
;
A
#
# COMPACT_ATOMS: atom_id res chain seq x y z
N MET A 1 -59.49 46.33 -16.50
CA MET A 1 -59.79 45.74 -15.18
C MET A 1 -58.82 44.58 -14.96
N LEU A 2 -57.69 44.89 -14.33
CA LEU A 2 -56.57 44.03 -13.92
C LEU A 2 -55.78 44.92 -12.95
N PRO A 3 -55.57 44.57 -11.67
CA PRO A 3 -54.70 45.34 -10.82
C PRO A 3 -53.31 44.71 -10.75
N CYS A 4 -52.31 45.52 -11.09
CA CYS A 4 -50.90 45.27 -10.83
C CYS A 4 -50.64 45.43 -9.32
N PHE A 5 -50.09 44.39 -8.68
CA PHE A 5 -49.55 44.47 -7.33
C PHE A 5 -48.07 44.88 -7.40
N PHE A 6 -47.79 46.10 -6.95
CA PHE A 6 -46.46 46.53 -6.53
C PHE A 6 -46.24 46.06 -5.09
N PHE A 7 -45.16 45.32 -4.84
CA PHE A 7 -44.62 45.09 -3.49
C PHE A 7 -43.38 45.96 -3.34
N GLU A 8 -43.50 47.04 -2.57
CA GLU A 8 -42.39 47.74 -1.95
C GLU A 8 -41.94 46.93 -0.72
N ILE A 9 -40.66 46.56 -0.65
CA ILE A 9 -40.03 46.13 0.60
C ILE A 9 -38.91 47.11 0.92
N SER A 10 -39.12 47.78 2.03
CA SER A 10 -38.29 48.77 2.70
C SER A 10 -36.88 48.27 3.03
N LEU A 11 -35.89 49.10 2.71
CA LEU A 11 -34.51 48.99 3.18
C LEU A 11 -34.45 49.16 4.70
N GLY A 12 -34.21 48.05 5.40
CA GLY A 12 -33.92 48.01 6.82
C GLY A 12 -32.50 48.48 7.13
N GLN A 13 -32.44 49.54 7.91
CA GLN A 13 -31.26 50.21 8.46
C GLN A 13 -30.56 49.29 9.47
N PHE A 14 -29.33 48.86 9.18
CA PHE A 14 -28.49 48.13 10.15
C PHE A 14 -27.49 49.09 10.81
N PRO A 15 -27.37 49.08 12.16
CA PRO A 15 -26.45 49.94 12.88
C PRO A 15 -25.00 49.44 12.79
N LEU A 16 -24.09 50.39 12.52
CA LEU A 16 -22.65 50.26 12.75
C LEU A 16 -22.38 49.92 14.21
N LEU A 17 -21.89 48.72 14.49
CA LEU A 17 -21.21 48.41 15.74
C LEU A 17 -19.70 48.55 15.54
N ILE A 18 -19.18 49.64 16.09
CA ILE A 18 -17.77 49.86 16.37
C ILE A 18 -17.41 48.89 17.49
N MET A 19 -16.54 47.90 17.22
CA MET A 19 -15.92 47.09 18.28
C MET A 19 -14.46 47.46 18.39
N ASN A 20 -14.11 47.86 19.61
CA ASN A 20 -12.86 48.46 20.01
C ASN A 20 -11.68 47.49 19.93
N GLU A 21 -10.56 48.07 19.50
CA GLU A 21 -9.21 47.54 19.52
C GLU A 21 -8.80 47.21 20.97
N ALA A 22 -8.70 45.91 21.26
CA ALA A 22 -8.17 45.41 22.53
C ALA A 22 -6.65 45.22 22.39
N VAL A 23 -5.91 46.13 23.01
CA VAL A 23 -4.46 46.05 23.24
C VAL A 23 -4.20 44.87 24.17
N VAL A 24 -3.65 43.77 23.65
CA VAL A 24 -3.10 42.67 24.45
C VAL A 24 -1.67 43.07 24.82
N LYS A 25 -1.45 43.34 26.11
CA LYS A 25 -0.11 43.43 26.69
C LYS A 25 0.43 42.01 26.86
N GLU A 26 1.55 41.71 26.22
CA GLU A 26 2.38 40.54 26.52
C GLU A 26 3.04 40.76 27.89
N GLU A 27 2.65 39.96 28.89
CA GLU A 27 3.49 39.71 30.07
C GLU A 27 4.33 38.46 29.77
N ALA A 28 5.63 38.70 29.56
CA ALA A 28 6.64 37.66 29.56
C ALA A 28 6.84 37.19 31.00
N ILE A 29 6.56 35.91 31.26
CA ILE A 29 6.97 35.23 32.49
C ILE A 29 8.28 34.52 32.15
N GLU A 30 9.41 35.09 32.57
CA GLU A 30 10.69 34.40 32.64
C GLU A 30 10.64 33.48 33.88
N GLU A 31 10.43 32.17 33.66
CA GLU A 31 10.72 31.16 34.67
C GLU A 31 12.22 30.81 34.58
N GLU A 32 13.02 31.33 35.52
CA GLU A 32 14.34 30.80 35.84
C GLU A 32 14.19 29.38 36.39
N TYR A 33 14.57 28.39 35.58
CA TYR A 33 14.66 27.00 35.99
C TYR A 33 16.09 26.68 36.42
N ASP A 34 16.32 26.69 37.73
CA ASP A 34 17.53 26.16 38.36
C ASP A 34 17.54 24.62 38.28
N PHE A 35 18.40 24.07 37.42
CA PHE A 35 18.71 22.65 37.42
C PHE A 35 19.94 22.38 38.29
N ALA A 36 19.72 21.86 39.50
CA ALA A 36 20.76 21.17 40.26
C ALA A 36 21.04 19.82 39.60
N TYR A 37 22.28 19.62 39.15
CA TYR A 37 22.80 18.33 38.71
C TYR A 37 23.26 17.55 39.94
N ASP A 38 22.66 16.39 40.19
CA ASP A 38 23.24 15.37 41.07
C ASP A 38 24.22 14.51 40.24
N ASP A 39 25.49 14.56 40.63
CA ASP A 39 26.58 13.75 40.09
C ASP A 39 26.43 12.28 40.54
N GLU A 40 25.97 11.39 39.65
CA GLU A 40 26.10 9.94 39.82
C GLU A 40 27.25 9.37 38.97
N GLU A 41 28.39 9.24 39.64
CA GLU A 41 29.38 8.15 39.62
C GLU A 41 29.49 7.27 38.33
N PHE A 42 30.47 7.61 37.49
CA PHE A 42 30.95 6.74 36.41
C PHE A 42 31.75 5.54 36.95
N VAL A 43 31.18 4.34 36.89
CA VAL A 43 31.92 3.08 37.01
C VAL A 43 32.60 2.75 35.68
N GLY A 44 33.93 2.94 35.65
CA GLY A 44 34.77 2.59 34.52
C GLY A 44 34.91 1.09 34.32
N VAL A 45 34.35 0.55 33.23
CA VAL A 45 34.64 -0.80 32.75
C VAL A 45 35.78 -0.72 31.73
N LYS A 46 36.96 -1.20 32.15
CA LYS A 46 38.11 -1.47 31.27
C LYS A 46 37.75 -2.60 30.31
N GLN A 47 37.89 -2.37 29.01
CA GLN A 47 37.80 -3.42 28.00
C GLN A 47 39.20 -3.88 27.62
N GLU A 48 39.54 -5.09 28.05
CA GLU A 48 40.81 -5.75 27.78
C GLU A 48 40.73 -6.49 26.44
N LYS A 49 41.66 -6.17 25.53
CA LYS A 49 41.89 -6.90 24.28
C LYS A 49 42.50 -8.26 24.62
N ASN A 50 41.87 -9.34 24.17
CA ASN A 50 42.56 -10.61 23.98
C ASN A 50 42.37 -11.07 22.53
N GLU A 51 43.47 -11.07 21.80
CA GLU A 51 43.68 -11.85 20.59
C GLU A 51 43.90 -13.29 21.00
N GLU A 52 43.15 -14.24 20.44
CA GLU A 52 43.61 -15.63 20.38
C GLU A 52 43.08 -16.33 19.13
N LYS A 53 44.03 -16.65 18.24
CA LYS A 53 43.91 -17.64 17.17
C LYS A 53 44.08 -19.02 17.82
N PRO A 54 43.43 -20.07 17.30
CA PRO A 54 44.31 -21.13 16.80
C PRO A 54 43.83 -21.78 15.51
N GLU A 55 44.82 -22.21 14.74
CA GLU A 55 44.72 -23.12 13.61
C GLU A 55 44.56 -24.58 14.07
N HIS A 56 44.18 -25.42 13.10
CA HIS A 56 44.67 -26.78 12.84
C HIS A 56 43.76 -28.03 13.07
N LEU A 57 43.53 -28.72 11.92
CA LEU A 57 43.40 -30.19 11.68
C LEU A 57 42.04 -30.85 12.03
N LEU A 58 41.47 -31.84 11.32
CA LEU A 58 41.74 -32.59 10.08
C LEU A 58 40.48 -33.45 9.77
N GLN A 59 40.26 -33.73 8.47
CA GLN A 59 39.65 -34.93 7.84
C GLN A 59 38.31 -35.54 8.34
N GLN A 60 37.37 -35.73 7.40
CA GLN A 60 37.11 -37.08 6.88
C GLN A 60 36.35 -37.08 5.54
N ASP A 61 36.89 -37.88 4.63
CA ASP A 61 36.37 -38.25 3.32
C ASP A 61 35.10 -39.11 3.43
N ILE A 62 34.09 -38.85 2.59
CA ILE A 62 33.19 -39.90 2.10
C ILE A 62 33.01 -39.73 0.58
N LYS A 63 33.71 -40.58 -0.16
CA LYS A 63 33.36 -41.01 -1.52
C LYS A 63 32.13 -41.91 -1.45
N THR A 64 31.07 -41.61 -2.20
CA THR A 64 30.20 -42.62 -2.84
C THR A 64 29.50 -41.96 -4.03
N GLY A 65 29.74 -42.45 -5.25
CA GLY A 65 28.89 -42.16 -6.42
C GLY A 65 27.98 -43.36 -6.72
N PRO A 66 27.38 -43.44 -7.92
CA PRO A 66 26.41 -42.51 -8.51
C PRO A 66 25.01 -43.17 -8.53
N ASN A 67 23.95 -42.39 -8.37
CA ASN A 67 22.62 -42.79 -8.82
C ASN A 67 21.98 -41.60 -9.54
N ASP A 68 21.87 -41.77 -10.85
CA ASP A 68 21.17 -40.88 -11.76
C ASP A 68 19.65 -40.93 -11.52
N ILE A 69 19.00 -39.87 -12.03
CA ILE A 69 17.56 -39.68 -12.26
C ILE A 69 16.78 -39.16 -11.05
N PHE A 70 17.01 -37.88 -10.73
CA PHE A 70 15.91 -37.00 -10.32
C PHE A 70 15.77 -35.91 -11.38
N GLU A 71 14.58 -35.86 -12.00
CA GLU A 71 14.13 -34.74 -12.80
C GLU A 71 14.29 -33.45 -12.00
N THR A 72 15.10 -32.54 -12.54
CA THR A 72 15.19 -31.14 -12.18
C THR A 72 13.81 -30.50 -12.37
N ASN A 73 12.99 -30.50 -11.33
CA ASN A 73 11.90 -29.57 -11.22
C ASN A 73 12.51 -28.23 -10.78
N GLU A 74 12.73 -27.35 -11.75
CA GLU A 74 12.96 -25.94 -11.46
C GLU A 74 11.80 -25.41 -10.61
N PRO A 75 12.07 -24.61 -9.56
CA PRO A 75 11.00 -23.87 -8.90
C PRO A 75 10.59 -22.75 -9.85
N GLU A 76 9.50 -22.95 -10.60
CA GLU A 76 8.75 -21.87 -11.26
C GLU A 76 8.16 -20.96 -10.16
N GLN A 77 9.01 -20.10 -9.61
CA GLN A 77 8.64 -19.06 -8.66
C GLN A 77 8.24 -17.80 -9.44
N GLU A 78 7.15 -17.88 -10.20
CA GLU A 78 6.48 -16.70 -10.75
C GLU A 78 5.62 -16.08 -9.64
N PHE A 79 6.29 -15.34 -8.74
CA PHE A 79 5.61 -14.26 -8.02
C PHE A 79 5.14 -13.27 -9.06
N PHE A 80 3.84 -12.94 -9.00
CA PHE A 80 3.17 -11.83 -9.66
C PHE A 80 4.09 -10.96 -10.52
N ASP A 81 3.91 -11.02 -11.84
CA ASP A 81 4.15 -9.86 -12.70
C ASP A 81 3.24 -8.73 -12.18
N ASP A 82 3.72 -8.03 -11.15
CA ASP A 82 3.31 -6.67 -10.84
C ASP A 82 3.53 -5.91 -12.15
N ILE A 83 2.43 -5.50 -12.77
CA ILE A 83 2.41 -4.61 -13.92
C ILE A 83 2.98 -3.27 -13.42
N GLU A 84 4.29 -3.17 -13.41
CA GLU A 84 5.02 -1.93 -13.63
C GLU A 84 5.25 -1.84 -15.14
N GLN A 85 4.15 -1.57 -15.87
CA GLN A 85 4.29 -1.14 -17.26
C GLN A 85 4.77 0.30 -17.20
N MET A 86 6.07 0.47 -17.42
CA MET A 86 6.73 1.77 -17.52
C MET A 86 5.93 2.69 -18.44
N LEU A 87 5.35 3.75 -17.87
CA LEU A 87 4.96 4.93 -18.60
C LEU A 87 6.25 5.59 -19.10
N ARG A 88 6.65 5.26 -20.34
CA ARG A 88 7.43 6.21 -21.13
C ARG A 88 6.49 7.32 -21.54
N GLU A 89 6.74 8.51 -21.02
CA GLU A 89 6.11 9.76 -21.41
C GLU A 89 6.19 9.91 -22.93
N ASN A 90 5.04 9.89 -23.58
CA ASN A 90 4.86 10.41 -24.93
C ASN A 90 3.62 11.29 -24.87
N ASP A 91 3.84 12.59 -25.05
CA ASP A 91 2.81 13.62 -25.12
C ASP A 91 1.82 13.30 -26.24
N SER A 92 0.75 12.60 -25.90
CA SER A 92 -0.38 12.39 -26.78
C SER A 92 -1.68 12.58 -26.01
N LYS A 93 -2.51 13.43 -26.62
CA LYS A 93 -3.85 13.85 -26.22
C LYS A 93 -4.61 12.72 -25.52
N ILE A 94 -4.87 12.88 -24.22
CA ILE A 94 -5.55 11.89 -23.38
C ILE A 94 -7.01 11.79 -23.84
N GLU A 95 -7.27 10.81 -24.71
CA GLU A 95 -8.58 10.18 -24.79
C GLU A 95 -8.67 9.24 -23.57
N THR A 96 -9.68 9.45 -22.74
CA THR A 96 -9.88 8.71 -21.48
C THR A 96 -10.31 7.29 -21.81
N VAL A 97 -9.33 6.45 -22.19
CA VAL A 97 -9.51 5.01 -22.31
C VAL A 97 -9.61 4.48 -20.88
N SER A 98 -10.83 4.22 -20.42
CA SER A 98 -11.06 3.45 -19.20
C SER A 98 -10.23 2.17 -19.31
N THR A 99 -9.26 1.99 -18.42
CA THR A 99 -8.48 0.75 -18.32
C THR A 99 -9.45 -0.35 -17.95
N GLU A 100 -10.04 -1.00 -18.95
CA GLU A 100 -10.98 -2.09 -18.77
C GLU A 100 -10.20 -3.22 -18.09
N VAL A 101 -10.33 -3.32 -16.77
CA VAL A 101 -9.72 -4.38 -15.97
C VAL A 101 -10.12 -5.67 -16.64
N LYS A 102 -9.18 -6.36 -17.31
CA LYS A 102 -9.48 -7.57 -18.10
C LYS A 102 -10.21 -8.55 -17.20
N ARG A 103 -11.52 -8.59 -17.36
CA ARG A 103 -12.42 -9.41 -16.57
C ARG A 103 -12.27 -10.83 -17.09
N LEU A 104 -11.81 -11.73 -16.23
CA LEU A 104 -11.55 -13.13 -16.59
C LEU A 104 -12.69 -13.99 -16.03
N LYS A 105 -12.95 -15.13 -16.68
CA LYS A 105 -14.04 -16.05 -16.34
C LYS A 105 -13.48 -17.29 -15.64
N CYS A 106 -14.11 -17.71 -14.54
CA CYS A 106 -13.78 -18.99 -13.92
C CYS A 106 -14.34 -20.14 -14.76
N GLU A 107 -13.52 -21.16 -15.04
CA GLU A 107 -13.93 -22.32 -15.85
C GLU A 107 -14.99 -23.19 -15.17
N ILE A 108 -15.04 -23.21 -13.84
CA ILE A 108 -15.93 -24.09 -13.08
C ILE A 108 -17.31 -23.45 -12.88
N CYS A 109 -17.39 -22.25 -12.31
CA CYS A 109 -18.68 -21.57 -12.08
C CYS A 109 -19.09 -20.63 -13.19
N GLN A 110 -18.25 -20.44 -14.21
CA GLN A 110 -18.52 -19.55 -15.35
C GLN A 110 -18.80 -18.08 -14.95
N LYS A 111 -18.44 -17.68 -13.72
CA LYS A 111 -18.57 -16.29 -13.24
C LYS A 111 -17.36 -15.47 -13.67
N THR A 112 -17.64 -14.23 -14.08
CA THR A 112 -16.65 -13.23 -14.42
C THR A 112 -16.17 -12.51 -13.16
N MET A 113 -14.86 -12.37 -12.95
CA MET A 113 -14.31 -11.74 -11.75
C MET A 113 -12.93 -11.08 -11.99
N PRO A 114 -12.49 -10.20 -11.08
CA PRO A 114 -11.14 -9.64 -11.10
C PRO A 114 -10.04 -10.70 -11.10
N ARG A 115 -8.92 -10.41 -11.79
CA ARG A 115 -7.78 -11.35 -11.97
C ARG A 115 -7.19 -11.84 -10.64
N ASN A 116 -7.19 -11.00 -9.59
CA ASN A 116 -6.69 -11.36 -8.25
C ASN A 116 -7.55 -12.42 -7.53
N LEU A 117 -8.78 -12.68 -7.98
CA LEU A 117 -9.67 -13.72 -7.44
C LEU A 117 -9.63 -15.03 -8.23
N LEU A 118 -8.79 -15.09 -9.27
CA LEU A 118 -8.61 -16.26 -10.12
C LEU A 118 -7.18 -16.79 -9.98
N ASN A 119 -7.02 -18.06 -10.32
CA ASN A 119 -5.73 -18.71 -10.43
C ASN A 119 -5.62 -19.39 -11.79
N LEU A 120 -4.50 -19.20 -12.47
CA LEU A 120 -4.22 -19.85 -13.74
C LEU A 120 -3.65 -21.25 -13.47
N ILE A 121 -4.27 -22.28 -14.03
CA ILE A 121 -3.85 -23.67 -13.80
C ILE A 121 -3.03 -24.15 -15.00
N LYS A 122 -1.71 -24.12 -14.87
CA LYS A 122 -0.77 -24.54 -15.93
C LYS A 122 -0.52 -26.06 -15.92
N SER A 123 -0.32 -26.64 -14.74
CA SER A 123 0.10 -28.04 -14.57
C SER A 123 -1.01 -29.02 -14.95
N GLU A 124 -0.67 -30.04 -15.75
CA GLU A 124 -1.57 -31.10 -16.18
C GLU A 124 -2.13 -31.90 -14.99
N GLY A 125 -1.28 -32.20 -14.00
CA GLY A 125 -1.72 -32.85 -12.76
C GLY A 125 -2.80 -32.07 -12.02
N ASN A 126 -2.69 -30.73 -12.00
CA ASN A 126 -3.72 -29.88 -11.39
C ASN A 126 -5.01 -29.86 -12.22
N LYS A 127 -4.94 -29.92 -13.54
CA LYS A 127 -6.12 -30.01 -14.40
C LYS A 127 -6.86 -31.34 -14.19
N ILE A 128 -6.14 -32.45 -14.09
CA ILE A 128 -6.71 -33.78 -13.80
C ILE A 128 -7.47 -33.76 -12.47
N VAL A 129 -6.89 -33.14 -11.43
CA VAL A 129 -7.57 -32.97 -10.13
C VAL A 129 -8.88 -32.21 -10.27
N LEU A 130 -8.87 -31.08 -11.00
CA LEU A 130 -10.06 -30.26 -11.21
C LEU A 130 -11.13 -31.01 -12.01
N ALA A 131 -10.75 -31.68 -13.09
CA ALA A 131 -11.66 -32.51 -13.90
C ALA A 131 -12.25 -33.65 -13.07
N GLY A 132 -11.44 -34.32 -12.24
CA GLY A 132 -11.89 -35.43 -11.39
C GLY A 132 -12.84 -35.00 -10.27
N VAL A 133 -12.58 -33.89 -9.59
CA VAL A 133 -13.42 -33.40 -8.48
C VAL A 133 -14.73 -32.79 -9.00
N PHE A 134 -14.66 -31.94 -10.03
CA PHE A 134 -15.83 -31.21 -10.53
C PHE A 134 -16.54 -31.89 -11.71
N LYS A 135 -16.04 -33.03 -12.18
CA LYS A 135 -16.58 -33.80 -13.32
C LYS A 135 -16.70 -32.95 -14.59
N ILE A 136 -15.67 -32.15 -14.87
CA ILE A 136 -15.62 -31.29 -16.05
C ILE A 136 -14.98 -32.09 -17.19
N GLU A 137 -15.79 -32.51 -18.16
CA GLU A 137 -15.33 -33.25 -19.34
C GLU A 137 -14.80 -32.30 -20.42
N GLY A 138 -13.63 -32.61 -21.00
CA GLY A 138 -13.09 -32.03 -22.24
C GLY A 138 -12.63 -30.56 -22.22
N SER A 139 -13.03 -29.73 -21.24
CA SER A 139 -12.72 -28.29 -21.30
C SER A 139 -11.29 -27.92 -20.87
N LEU A 140 -10.59 -28.80 -20.16
CA LEU A 140 -9.25 -28.51 -19.61
C LEU A 140 -8.09 -28.95 -20.51
N GLU A 141 -8.36 -29.73 -21.55
CA GLU A 141 -7.32 -30.38 -22.36
C GLU A 141 -6.54 -29.41 -23.25
N THR A 142 -7.16 -28.31 -23.71
CA THR A 142 -6.56 -27.45 -24.74
C THR A 142 -6.04 -26.10 -24.25
N ARG A 143 -6.43 -25.64 -23.05
CA ARG A 143 -6.04 -24.33 -22.50
C ARG A 143 -5.81 -24.39 -21.00
N ALA A 144 -4.87 -23.59 -20.50
CA ALA A 144 -4.72 -23.35 -19.05
C ALA A 144 -5.96 -22.60 -18.53
N PRO A 145 -6.85 -23.23 -17.73
CA PRO A 145 -8.07 -22.59 -17.27
C PRO A 145 -7.77 -21.60 -16.16
N TYR A 146 -8.63 -20.59 -16.03
CA TYR A 146 -8.71 -19.77 -14.82
C TYR A 146 -9.73 -20.38 -13.86
N VAL A 147 -9.35 -20.61 -12.61
CA VAL A 147 -10.24 -21.14 -11.57
C VAL A 147 -10.29 -20.17 -10.40
N CYS A 148 -11.49 -19.88 -9.90
CA CYS A 148 -11.63 -18.97 -8.77
C CYS A 148 -11.12 -19.58 -7.47
N ILE A 149 -10.59 -18.71 -6.61
CA ILE A 149 -9.98 -19.10 -5.33
C ILE A 149 -10.94 -19.94 -4.49
N SER A 150 -12.25 -19.64 -4.52
CA SER A 150 -13.26 -20.37 -3.76
C SER A 150 -13.38 -21.85 -4.14
N HIS A 151 -13.22 -22.23 -5.41
CA HIS A 151 -13.24 -23.65 -5.79
C HIS A 151 -11.96 -24.38 -5.41
N ILE A 152 -10.82 -23.70 -5.48
CA ILE A 152 -9.57 -24.27 -4.99
C ILE A 152 -9.68 -24.47 -3.48
N GLN A 153 -10.27 -23.50 -2.77
CA GLN A 153 -10.51 -23.58 -1.33
C GLN A 153 -11.47 -24.71 -0.98
N SER A 154 -12.55 -24.91 -1.73
CA SER A 154 -13.48 -26.02 -1.46
C SER A 154 -12.81 -27.38 -1.61
N ILE A 155 -11.93 -27.58 -2.62
CA ILE A 155 -11.13 -28.81 -2.72
C ILE A 155 -10.26 -28.99 -1.47
N ILE A 156 -9.60 -27.93 -1.00
CA ILE A 156 -8.77 -28.00 0.20
C ILE A 156 -9.63 -28.39 1.41
N ASP A 157 -10.76 -27.72 1.62
CA ASP A 157 -11.64 -27.97 2.77
C ASP A 157 -12.25 -29.38 2.75
N ASP A 158 -12.58 -29.88 1.56
CA ASP A 158 -13.22 -31.18 1.39
C ASP A 158 -12.25 -32.35 1.57
N TYR A 159 -10.97 -32.18 1.20
CA TYR A 159 -10.04 -33.31 1.09
C TYR A 159 -8.80 -33.22 2.01
N ASP A 160 -8.46 -32.05 2.55
CA ASP A 160 -7.33 -31.90 3.46
C ASP A 160 -7.51 -32.77 4.72
N GLY A 161 -6.51 -33.58 5.02
CA GLY A 161 -6.55 -34.54 6.14
C GLY A 161 -7.44 -35.78 5.95
N LYS A 162 -8.21 -35.89 4.85
CA LYS A 162 -9.13 -37.04 4.63
C LYS A 162 -8.56 -38.17 3.76
N LEU A 163 -7.40 -37.97 3.14
CA LEU A 163 -6.81 -38.92 2.18
C LEU A 163 -6.05 -40.05 2.88
N LYS A 164 -6.43 -41.32 2.60
CA LYS A 164 -5.86 -42.54 3.21
C LYS A 164 -4.42 -42.82 2.76
N SER A 165 -3.64 -43.51 3.60
CA SER A 165 -2.21 -43.82 3.35
C SER A 165 -1.95 -44.67 2.09
N THR A 166 -2.89 -45.54 1.69
CA THR A 166 -2.81 -46.32 0.44
C THR A 166 -3.22 -45.46 -0.75
N SER A 167 -2.27 -44.72 -1.34
CA SER A 167 -2.59 -43.68 -2.33
C SER A 167 -2.82 -44.23 -3.73
N THR A 168 -3.98 -43.96 -4.32
CA THR A 168 -4.14 -44.08 -5.78
C THR A 168 -3.35 -42.96 -6.50
N PRO A 169 -3.03 -43.08 -7.80
CA PRO A 169 -2.36 -42.01 -8.55
C PRO A 169 -3.11 -40.67 -8.45
N PHE A 170 -4.45 -40.71 -8.48
CA PHE A 170 -5.28 -39.51 -8.33
C PHE A 170 -5.15 -38.88 -6.94
N GLU A 171 -5.13 -39.68 -5.88
CA GLU A 171 -4.94 -39.18 -4.51
C GLU A 171 -3.57 -38.53 -4.31
N GLN A 172 -2.52 -39.02 -4.99
CA GLN A 172 -1.21 -38.37 -4.99
C GLN A 172 -1.26 -37.00 -5.65
N LEU A 173 -1.88 -36.89 -6.83
CA LEU A 173 -2.09 -35.60 -7.51
C LEU A 173 -2.90 -34.64 -6.64
N LEU A 174 -3.96 -35.12 -6.00
CA LEU A 174 -4.80 -34.33 -5.11
C LEU A 174 -4.04 -33.84 -3.87
N ARG A 175 -3.16 -34.67 -3.26
CA ARG A 175 -2.27 -34.23 -2.17
C ARG A 175 -1.30 -33.14 -2.62
N THR A 176 -0.69 -33.31 -3.80
CA THR A 176 0.23 -32.32 -4.37
C THR A 176 -0.52 -31.01 -4.67
N PHE A 177 -1.72 -31.10 -5.24
CA PHE A 177 -2.61 -29.96 -5.48
C PHE A 177 -2.91 -29.22 -4.18
N ILE A 178 -3.42 -29.92 -3.16
CA ILE A 178 -3.76 -29.34 -1.85
C ILE A 178 -2.53 -28.70 -1.22
N SER A 179 -1.39 -29.40 -1.18
CA SER A 179 -0.16 -28.89 -0.56
C SER A 179 0.33 -27.61 -1.24
N LYS A 180 0.39 -27.61 -2.58
CA LYS A 180 0.81 -26.46 -3.38
C LYS A 180 -0.14 -25.28 -3.21
N HIS A 181 -1.45 -25.51 -3.32
CA HIS A 181 -2.43 -24.42 -3.22
C HIS A 181 -2.61 -23.91 -1.79
N LYS A 182 -2.41 -24.76 -0.77
CA LYS A 182 -2.38 -24.34 0.63
C LYS A 182 -1.17 -23.46 0.93
N GLN A 183 0.00 -23.74 0.36
CA GLN A 183 1.16 -22.85 0.44
C GLN A 183 0.88 -21.50 -0.24
N LEU A 184 0.36 -21.51 -1.48
CA LEU A 184 -0.01 -20.28 -2.19
C LEU A 184 -1.04 -19.45 -1.42
N MET A 185 -2.03 -20.10 -0.79
CA MET A 185 -3.02 -19.42 0.05
C MET A 185 -2.46 -18.98 1.41
N LYS A 186 -1.48 -19.68 1.96
CA LYS A 186 -0.77 -19.26 3.18
C LYS A 186 0.16 -18.08 2.92
N GLU A 187 0.79 -18.00 1.75
CA GLU A 187 1.50 -16.78 1.32
C GLU A 187 0.55 -15.61 1.07
N ARG A 188 -0.70 -15.91 0.69
CA ARG A 188 -1.80 -14.93 0.66
C ARG A 188 -2.36 -14.60 2.04
N LYS A 189 -2.08 -15.36 3.12
CA LYS A 189 -2.37 -14.86 4.47
C LYS A 189 -1.59 -13.58 4.61
N SER A 190 -2.32 -12.49 4.74
CA SER A 190 -1.85 -11.12 4.60
C SER A 190 -0.44 -10.99 5.16
N ARG A 191 0.57 -10.84 4.29
CA ARG A 191 1.91 -10.48 4.75
C ARG A 191 1.72 -9.29 5.70
N ARG A 192 2.08 -9.47 6.96
CA ARG A 192 1.98 -8.39 7.93
C ARG A 192 3.19 -7.50 7.71
N ARG A 193 2.95 -6.21 7.53
CA ARG A 193 4.00 -5.19 7.37
C ARG A 193 3.74 -4.08 8.37
N SER A 194 4.78 -3.35 8.75
CA SER A 194 4.63 -2.15 9.57
C SER A 194 4.30 -0.95 8.68
N CYS A 195 3.40 -0.10 9.14
CA CYS A 195 3.27 1.24 8.56
C CYS A 195 4.49 2.06 8.97
N GLN A 196 5.13 2.73 8.02
CA GLN A 196 6.32 3.52 8.29
C GLN A 196 6.05 4.87 8.98
N ILE A 197 4.79 5.28 9.11
CA ILE A 197 4.40 6.53 9.80
C ILE A 197 4.06 6.29 11.27
N CYS A 198 3.26 5.25 11.57
CA CYS A 198 2.86 4.96 12.96
C CYS A 198 3.50 3.70 13.55
N HIS A 199 4.33 3.01 12.76
CA HIS A 199 5.03 1.77 13.13
C HIS A 199 4.12 0.60 13.54
N LYS A 200 2.79 0.73 13.42
CA LYS A 200 1.84 -0.35 13.71
C LYS A 200 1.93 -1.44 12.63
N ILE A 201 2.02 -2.68 13.09
CA ILE A 201 1.95 -3.86 12.22
C ILE A 201 0.50 -4.06 11.78
N LYS A 202 0.29 -4.15 10.47
CA LYS A 202 -1.02 -4.38 9.86
C LYS A 202 -0.94 -5.42 8.75
N GLU A 203 -2.10 -5.96 8.40
CA GLU A 203 -2.26 -6.76 7.19
C GLU A 203 -1.96 -5.91 5.95
N CYS A 204 -1.30 -6.46 4.93
CA CYS A 204 -1.06 -5.75 3.66
C CYS A 204 -2.34 -5.16 3.05
N SER A 205 -3.50 -5.79 3.23
CA SER A 205 -4.81 -5.27 2.79
C SER A 205 -5.21 -3.94 3.46
N GLN A 206 -4.58 -3.60 4.58
CA GLN A 206 -4.81 -2.36 5.34
C GLN A 206 -3.68 -1.33 5.13
N LEU A 207 -2.72 -1.63 4.25
CA LEU A 207 -1.59 -0.78 3.92
C LEU A 207 -1.60 -0.44 2.44
N HIS A 208 -1.23 0.78 2.14
CA HIS A 208 -0.96 1.26 0.79
C HIS A 208 0.55 1.26 0.55
N ARG A 209 0.98 0.60 -0.54
CA ARG A 209 2.36 0.66 -1.03
C ARG A 209 2.51 1.90 -1.89
N THR A 210 3.32 2.85 -1.44
CA THR A 210 3.58 4.11 -2.14
C THR A 210 4.97 4.06 -2.78
N ILE A 211 5.00 4.11 -4.11
CA ILE A 211 6.23 4.17 -4.90
C ILE A 211 6.59 5.62 -5.23
N SER A 212 5.57 6.39 -5.66
CA SER A 212 5.70 7.80 -6.03
C SER A 212 6.34 8.62 -4.91
N LYS A 213 7.49 9.23 -5.22
CA LYS A 213 8.16 10.21 -4.35
C LYS A 213 7.20 11.34 -3.99
N ASN A 214 6.42 11.81 -4.98
CA ASN A 214 5.54 12.96 -4.78
C ASN A 214 4.40 12.66 -3.81
N ILE A 215 3.80 11.48 -3.91
CA ILE A 215 2.81 11.07 -2.92
C ILE A 215 3.44 10.95 -1.53
N ARG A 216 4.64 10.38 -1.42
CA ARG A 216 5.35 10.27 -0.14
C ARG A 216 5.59 11.66 0.49
N THR A 217 5.96 12.65 -0.32
CA THR A 217 6.11 14.04 0.13
C THR A 217 4.80 14.58 0.69
N LEU A 218 3.67 14.44 -0.02
CA LEU A 218 2.37 14.91 0.46
C LEU A 218 1.92 14.23 1.75
N ILE A 219 2.20 12.93 1.89
CA ILE A 219 1.96 12.19 3.12
C ILE A 219 2.73 12.84 4.28
N MET A 220 4.00 13.15 4.08
CA MET A 220 4.85 13.78 5.11
C MET A 220 4.51 15.24 5.38
N VAL A 221 4.04 16.00 4.39
CA VAL A 221 3.51 17.36 4.61
C VAL A 221 2.41 17.33 5.66
N ARG A 222 1.46 16.39 5.55
CA ARG A 222 0.42 16.23 6.57
C ARG A 222 1.00 15.86 7.95
N CYS A 223 2.04 15.03 8.00
CA CYS A 223 2.70 14.68 9.27
C CYS A 223 3.35 15.89 9.95
N ILE A 224 3.99 16.77 9.16
CA ILE A 224 4.59 18.03 9.63
C ILE A 224 3.50 19.01 10.06
N LEU A 225 2.42 19.16 9.30
CA LEU A 225 1.28 20.02 9.67
C LEU A 225 0.61 19.60 10.98
N ARG A 226 0.71 18.32 11.36
CA ARG A 226 0.24 17.82 12.65
C ARG A 226 1.28 17.95 13.78
N GLY A 227 2.50 18.40 13.47
CA GLY A 227 3.60 18.44 14.43
C GLY A 227 4.10 17.06 14.86
N THR A 228 3.79 16.01 14.10
CA THR A 228 4.17 14.63 14.48
C THR A 228 5.54 14.21 13.96
N HIS A 229 6.05 14.90 12.94
CA HIS A 229 7.32 14.60 12.31
C HIS A 229 8.07 15.90 12.01
N SER A 230 9.40 15.84 12.09
CA SER A 230 10.27 16.93 11.65
C SER A 230 10.50 16.91 10.13
N VAL A 231 11.11 17.97 9.61
CA VAL A 231 11.51 18.05 8.19
C VAL A 231 12.55 16.98 7.86
N GLU A 232 13.51 16.74 8.76
CA GLU A 232 14.57 15.75 8.59
C GLU A 232 14.02 14.33 8.49
N GLN A 233 13.03 14.00 9.34
CA GLN A 233 12.32 12.72 9.27
C GLN A 233 11.54 12.59 7.96
N ALA A 234 10.92 13.67 7.48
CA ALA A 234 10.24 13.69 6.19
C ALA A 234 11.20 13.46 5.02
N ILE A 235 12.38 14.10 5.03
CA ILE A 235 13.43 13.89 4.02
C ILE A 235 13.83 12.41 4.00
N SER A 236 14.16 11.82 5.15
CA SER A 236 14.56 10.40 5.25
C SER A 236 13.50 9.45 4.66
N TYR A 237 12.22 9.70 4.96
CA TYR A 237 11.11 8.89 4.43
C TYR A 237 10.95 9.02 2.91
N VAL A 238 11.09 10.24 2.37
CA VAL A 238 10.92 10.53 0.94
C VAL A 238 12.11 10.03 0.11
N THR A 239 13.33 10.10 0.64
CA THR A 239 14.56 9.70 -0.07
C THR A 239 14.84 8.20 -0.02
N THR A 240 14.17 7.46 0.86
CA THR A 240 14.32 6.00 0.93
C THR A 240 14.03 5.38 -0.45
N GLU A 241 14.99 4.64 -1.03
CA GLU A 241 14.85 4.02 -2.36
C GLU A 241 13.76 2.95 -2.41
N ASN A 242 13.37 2.44 -1.23
CA ASN A 242 12.35 1.42 -1.10
C ASN A 242 10.93 1.98 -1.12
N THR A 243 10.00 1.17 -1.63
CA THR A 243 8.56 1.46 -1.59
C THR A 243 8.07 1.55 -0.15
N ALA A 244 7.32 2.61 0.15
CA ALA A 244 6.88 2.90 1.50
C ALA A 244 5.51 2.27 1.81
N PHE A 245 5.36 1.64 2.98
CA PHE A 245 4.07 1.10 3.42
C PHE A 245 3.39 2.06 4.40
N THR A 246 2.21 2.56 4.02
CA THR A 246 1.45 3.52 4.82
C THR A 246 0.05 2.99 5.09
N CYS A 247 -0.48 3.13 6.31
CA CYS A 247 -1.88 2.79 6.58
C CYS A 247 -2.82 3.58 5.69
N TYR A 248 -3.89 2.95 5.19
CA TYR A 248 -4.92 3.67 4.45
C TYR A 248 -5.52 4.85 5.22
N SER A 249 -5.62 4.75 6.55
CA SER A 249 -6.04 5.87 7.39
C SER A 249 -5.12 7.08 7.22
N HIS A 250 -3.79 6.87 7.25
CA HIS A 250 -2.86 7.97 7.06
C HIS A 250 -2.93 8.54 5.65
N PHE A 251 -3.02 7.66 4.66
CA PHE A 251 -3.15 8.04 3.26
C PHE A 251 -4.39 8.92 3.02
N LYS A 252 -5.56 8.52 3.54
CA LYS A 252 -6.83 9.26 3.41
C LYS A 252 -6.77 10.62 4.10
N GLU A 253 -6.36 10.61 5.37
CA GLU A 253 -6.24 11.83 6.18
C GLU A 253 -5.21 12.82 5.61
N SER A 254 -4.25 12.39 4.77
CA SER A 254 -3.31 13.31 4.11
C SER A 254 -4.02 14.28 3.19
N ILE A 255 -4.92 13.81 2.34
CA ILE A 255 -5.72 14.68 1.47
C ILE A 255 -6.64 15.57 2.30
N ASP A 256 -7.33 14.99 3.28
CA ASP A 256 -8.30 15.75 4.08
C ASP A 256 -7.59 16.90 4.83
N LYS A 257 -6.36 16.67 5.33
CA LYS A 257 -5.60 17.70 6.02
C LYS A 257 -5.06 18.78 5.10
N ILE A 258 -4.60 18.41 3.90
CA ILE A 258 -4.15 19.38 2.89
C ILE A 258 -5.31 20.27 2.45
N PHE A 259 -6.47 19.67 2.16
CA PHE A 259 -7.68 20.39 1.76
C PHE A 259 -8.17 21.33 2.87
N GLN A 260 -8.17 20.85 4.12
CA GLN A 260 -8.47 21.69 5.27
C GLN A 260 -7.53 22.89 5.38
N TYR A 261 -6.22 22.69 5.21
CA TYR A 261 -5.24 23.77 5.29
C TYR A 261 -5.46 24.84 4.22
N LEU A 262 -5.80 24.41 3.00
CA LEU A 262 -6.05 25.31 1.87
C LEU A 262 -7.47 25.89 1.84
N GLY A 263 -8.37 25.42 2.70
CA GLY A 263 -9.78 25.82 2.69
C GLY A 263 -10.55 25.37 1.44
N VAL A 264 -10.10 24.31 0.78
CA VAL A 264 -10.73 23.74 -0.43
C VAL A 264 -11.50 22.47 -0.11
N LYS A 265 -12.55 22.16 -0.87
CA LYS A 265 -13.40 20.99 -0.65
C LYS A 265 -13.09 19.82 -1.58
N ASN A 266 -12.50 20.09 -2.74
CA ASN A 266 -12.27 19.11 -3.79
C ASN A 266 -11.06 19.49 -4.67
N ILE A 267 -10.65 18.56 -5.54
CA ILE A 267 -9.49 18.75 -6.43
C ILE A 267 -9.69 19.85 -7.48
N GLN A 268 -10.93 20.14 -7.87
CA GLN A 268 -11.25 21.18 -8.87
C GLN A 268 -11.09 22.58 -8.27
N GLU A 269 -11.37 22.73 -6.97
CA GLU A 269 -11.07 23.95 -6.21
C GLU A 269 -9.57 24.07 -5.96
N LEU A 270 -8.86 22.96 -5.71
CA LEU A 270 -7.40 22.96 -5.55
C LEU A 270 -6.69 23.49 -6.80
N SER A 271 -7.08 23.05 -7.99
CA SER A 271 -6.45 23.50 -9.25
C SER A 271 -6.71 24.98 -9.57
N LYS A 272 -7.73 25.59 -8.95
CA LYS A 272 -8.06 27.02 -9.05
C LYS A 272 -7.48 27.83 -7.89
N CYS A 273 -6.83 27.18 -6.93
CA CYS A 273 -6.28 27.82 -5.75
C CYS A 273 -5.17 28.80 -6.17
N SER A 274 -5.15 29.99 -5.58
CA SER A 274 -4.12 30.97 -5.93
C SER A 274 -2.76 30.50 -5.42
N THR A 275 -1.68 30.85 -6.12
CA THR A 275 -0.31 30.55 -5.70
C THR A 275 -0.02 31.06 -4.28
N LEU A 276 -0.63 32.19 -3.90
CA LEU A 276 -0.51 32.77 -2.57
C LEU A 276 -1.06 31.83 -1.49
N MET A 277 -2.22 31.21 -1.69
CA MET A 277 -2.79 30.26 -0.74
C MET A 277 -1.95 28.98 -0.61
N MET A 278 -1.30 28.57 -1.70
CA MET A 278 -0.42 27.40 -1.70
C MET A 278 0.97 27.67 -1.10
N THR A 279 1.38 28.94 -0.95
CA THR A 279 2.77 29.31 -0.62
C THR A 279 3.24 28.64 0.67
N GLY A 280 2.45 28.68 1.74
CA GLY A 280 2.84 28.06 3.02
C GLY A 280 3.02 26.54 2.95
N LEU A 281 2.20 25.82 2.17
CA LEU A 281 2.41 24.38 1.95
C LEU A 281 3.62 24.13 1.06
N MET A 282 3.78 24.94 0.01
CA MET A 282 4.91 24.81 -0.90
C MET A 282 6.25 25.08 -0.19
N ASP A 283 6.28 25.96 0.81
CA ASP A 283 7.48 26.17 1.62
C ASP A 283 7.86 24.92 2.42
N ILE A 284 6.88 24.20 2.99
CA ILE A 284 7.11 22.92 3.66
C ILE A 284 7.59 21.87 2.65
N VAL A 285 6.91 21.77 1.51
CA VAL A 285 7.25 20.83 0.44
C VAL A 285 8.67 21.06 -0.06
N LYS A 286 9.07 22.32 -0.28
CA LYS A 286 10.42 22.70 -0.74
C LYS A 286 11.51 22.44 0.31
N LYS A 287 11.17 22.45 1.60
CA LYS A 287 12.08 22.01 2.66
C LYS A 287 12.34 20.50 2.61
N ILE A 288 11.39 19.70 2.12
CA ILE A 288 11.55 18.25 1.95
C ILE A 288 12.23 17.92 0.61
N ASP A 289 11.79 18.56 -0.46
CA ASP A 289 12.30 18.39 -1.82
C ASP A 289 12.33 19.73 -2.54
N SER A 290 13.51 20.33 -2.66
CA SER A 290 13.70 21.67 -3.23
C SER A 290 13.33 21.75 -4.72
N ASN A 291 13.33 20.62 -5.43
CA ASN A 291 12.99 20.55 -6.85
C ASN A 291 11.48 20.37 -7.09
N PHE A 292 10.70 20.26 -6.02
CA PHE A 292 9.29 19.96 -6.10
C PHE A 292 8.48 21.19 -6.57
N THR A 293 7.71 21.02 -7.65
CA THR A 293 6.95 22.10 -8.27
C THR A 293 5.49 22.14 -7.84
N ALA A 294 4.84 23.29 -8.03
CA ALA A 294 3.41 23.42 -7.76
C ALA A 294 2.55 22.52 -8.68
N GLY A 295 2.99 22.29 -9.93
CA GLY A 295 2.33 21.34 -10.84
C GLY A 295 2.37 19.92 -10.27
N GLN A 296 3.56 19.45 -9.87
CA GLN A 296 3.74 18.15 -9.22
C GLN A 296 2.91 18.01 -7.94
N PHE A 297 2.71 19.10 -7.20
CA PHE A 297 1.85 19.12 -6.02
C PHE A 297 0.40 18.83 -6.38
N ILE A 298 -0.13 19.55 -7.38
CA ILE A 298 -1.51 19.40 -7.83
C ILE A 298 -1.72 18.00 -8.41
N ASP A 299 -0.79 17.52 -9.25
CA ASP A 299 -0.85 16.19 -9.85
C ASP A 299 -0.83 15.09 -8.79
N ALA A 300 0.06 15.20 -7.80
CA ALA A 300 0.12 14.24 -6.70
C ALA A 300 -1.13 14.28 -5.80
N CYS A 301 -1.74 15.46 -5.61
CA CYS A 301 -3.03 15.55 -4.93
C CYS A 301 -4.13 14.86 -5.74
N GLY A 302 -4.14 15.03 -7.08
CA GLY A 302 -5.06 14.34 -7.97
C GLY A 302 -4.90 12.82 -7.90
N GLU A 303 -3.66 12.34 -7.95
CA GLU A 303 -3.33 10.90 -7.82
C GLU A 303 -3.81 10.33 -6.47
N LEU A 304 -3.63 11.08 -5.38
CA LEU A 304 -4.12 10.70 -4.05
C LEU A 304 -5.65 10.60 -3.99
N VAL A 305 -6.38 11.55 -4.60
CA VAL A 305 -7.85 11.55 -4.62
C VAL A 305 -8.39 10.34 -5.38
N VAL A 306 -7.87 10.06 -6.57
CA VAL A 306 -8.27 8.87 -7.37
C VAL A 306 -8.00 7.58 -6.60
N LYS A 307 -6.86 7.48 -5.91
CA LYS A 307 -6.52 6.32 -5.08
C LYS A 307 -7.45 6.17 -3.87
N LYS A 308 -7.90 7.27 -3.26
CA LYS A 308 -8.87 7.27 -2.16
C LYS A 308 -10.23 6.72 -2.62
N GLU A 309 -10.74 7.17 -3.77
CA GLU A 309 -12.02 6.72 -4.32
C GLU A 309 -12.01 5.25 -4.75
N ASN A 310 -10.92 4.80 -5.37
CA ASN A 310 -10.74 3.40 -5.74
C ASN A 310 -10.73 2.47 -4.52
N PHE A 311 -10.30 2.94 -3.35
CA PHE A 311 -10.33 2.12 -2.15
C PHE A 311 -11.73 2.03 -1.55
N GLU A 312 -12.46 3.14 -1.48
CA GLU A 312 -13.83 3.17 -0.95
C GLU A 312 -14.81 2.32 -1.77
N SER A 313 -14.54 2.15 -3.07
CA SER A 313 -15.34 1.28 -3.96
C SER A 313 -14.98 -0.21 -3.88
N ASN A 314 -13.87 -0.58 -3.24
CA ASN A 314 -13.39 -1.97 -3.11
C ASN A 314 -13.58 -2.55 -1.69
N LEU A 315 -14.13 -1.78 -0.75
CA LEU A 315 -14.57 -2.22 0.58
C LEU A 315 -16.03 -2.68 0.55
#